data_AF-A0A2F0A5L5-F1
#
_entry.id   AF-A0A2F0A5L5-F1
#
_cell.length_a   1.000
_cell.length_b   1.000
_cell.length_c   1.000
_cell.angle_alpha   90.00
_cell.angle_beta   90.00
_cell.angle_gamma   90.00
#
_symmetry.space_group_name_H-M   'P 1'
#
loop_
_entity.id
_entity.type
_entity.pdbx_description
1 polymer ?
#
loop_
_entity_poly.entity_id
_entity_poly.type
_entity_poly.pdbx_seq_one_letter_code
_entity_poly.pdbx_strand_id
1 'polypeptide(L)'
;MSKLQPQSMIIKDNNNVFSPSLICSIRIAIITIFFVNGGLDISAQKSDKPASVAGTVEGEISRRQTQILEAEKLISDGDTLAETGNFQDAISKFIQAYNGINPSPISDDTRDLARRKFANAAVLRSKELIDLAEFVSAEELLDQVLQPSIDPKNKTALLLKERLQDPEWYNQARTPEHLENVKKVRRLLKLASGADQLGDFDKSMKYYTDVLRIDKTNTAA
;
A
#
# COMPACT_ATOMS: atom_id res chain seq x y z
N MET A 1 -19.04 -39.23 25.54
CA MET A 1 -19.05 -37.75 25.45
C MET A 1 -17.60 -37.31 25.40
N SER A 2 -17.08 -36.53 24.45
CA SER A 2 -17.66 -35.75 23.37
C SER A 2 -16.77 -35.85 22.12
N LYS A 3 -17.40 -35.77 20.94
CA LYS A 3 -16.74 -35.64 19.64
C LYS A 3 -16.27 -34.19 19.50
N LEU A 4 -15.02 -33.96 19.09
CA LEU A 4 -14.56 -32.67 18.60
C LEU A 4 -14.67 -32.68 17.07
N GLN A 5 -15.58 -31.85 16.54
CA GLN A 5 -15.68 -31.54 15.12
C GLN A 5 -14.67 -30.44 14.75
N PRO A 6 -14.06 -30.45 13.56
CA PRO A 6 -13.31 -29.32 13.04
C PRO A 6 -14.26 -28.27 12.42
N GLN A 7 -14.02 -26.99 12.74
CA GLN A 7 -14.76 -25.87 12.16
C GLN A 7 -14.35 -25.65 10.69
N SER A 8 -15.38 -25.43 9.85
CA SER A 8 -15.29 -25.11 8.43
C SER A 8 -14.75 -23.70 8.20
N MET A 9 -13.69 -23.59 7.42
CA MET A 9 -13.14 -22.32 6.94
C MET A 9 -13.95 -21.87 5.71
N ILE A 10 -14.66 -20.74 5.83
CA ILE A 10 -15.38 -20.10 4.73
C ILE A 10 -14.36 -19.33 3.88
N ILE A 11 -14.21 -19.73 2.62
CA ILE A 11 -13.46 -19.00 1.59
C ILE A 11 -14.39 -17.89 1.06
N LYS A 12 -14.01 -16.63 1.28
CA LYS A 12 -14.60 -15.49 0.56
C LYS A 12 -13.70 -15.17 -0.63
N ASP A 13 -14.18 -15.48 -1.82
CA ASP A 13 -13.61 -15.01 -3.07
C ASP A 13 -13.79 -13.49 -3.17
N ASN A 14 -12.70 -12.73 -3.21
CA ASN A 14 -12.73 -11.30 -3.45
C ASN A 14 -12.10 -11.01 -4.81
N ASN A 15 -12.94 -11.10 -5.85
CA ASN A 15 -12.60 -10.62 -7.19
C ASN A 15 -12.75 -9.10 -7.20
N ASN A 16 -11.64 -8.36 -7.16
CA ASN A 16 -11.62 -6.97 -7.61
C ASN A 16 -10.43 -6.75 -8.53
N VAL A 17 -10.75 -6.72 -9.83
CA VAL A 17 -9.91 -6.27 -10.93
C VAL A 17 -9.96 -4.75 -10.93
N PHE A 18 -8.86 -4.08 -10.57
CA PHE A 18 -8.67 -2.68 -10.95
C PHE A 18 -7.19 -2.36 -11.11
N SER A 19 -6.81 -2.08 -12.35
CA SER A 19 -5.47 -1.74 -12.83
C SER A 19 -5.04 -0.33 -12.41
N PRO A 20 -3.79 -0.10 -11.98
CA PRO A 20 -3.26 1.25 -11.79
C PRO A 20 -2.27 1.61 -12.91
N SER A 21 -2.71 2.42 -13.87
CA SER A 21 -1.83 3.17 -14.76
C SER A 21 -2.18 4.66 -14.69
N LEU A 22 -1.47 5.42 -13.83
CA LEU A 22 -0.98 6.78 -14.11
C LEU A 22 -0.31 7.35 -12.85
N ILE A 23 1.02 7.25 -12.79
CA ILE A 23 1.84 8.13 -11.94
C ILE A 23 2.46 9.14 -12.89
N CYS A 24 2.08 10.41 -12.79
CA CYS A 24 2.72 11.50 -13.53
C CYS A 24 3.00 12.67 -12.57
N SER A 25 4.21 12.64 -12.03
CA SER A 25 5.16 13.75 -11.95
C SER A 25 4.67 15.13 -11.49
N ILE A 26 4.76 15.35 -10.18
CA ILE A 26 4.93 16.68 -9.60
C ILE A 26 6.34 17.17 -9.95
N ARG A 27 6.45 18.29 -10.68
CA ARG A 27 7.67 19.11 -10.69
C ARG A 27 7.34 20.55 -10.32
N ILE A 28 7.95 20.97 -9.22
CA ILE A 28 8.02 22.33 -8.71
C ILE A 28 8.85 23.17 -9.69
N ALA A 29 8.30 24.28 -10.16
CA ALA A 29 9.04 25.34 -10.82
C ALA A 29 8.63 26.70 -10.24
N ILE A 30 9.53 27.26 -9.43
CA ILE A 30 9.55 28.68 -9.05
C ILE A 30 10.48 29.35 -10.07
N ILE A 31 10.09 30.52 -10.63
CA ILE A 31 10.93 31.72 -10.95
C ILE A 31 10.22 32.65 -11.99
N THR A 32 9.80 33.81 -11.46
CA THR A 32 9.94 35.19 -11.99
C THR A 32 9.04 35.79 -13.09
N ILE A 33 8.04 36.54 -12.61
CA ILE A 33 7.63 37.93 -12.92
C ILE A 33 8.15 38.59 -14.22
N PHE A 34 7.20 39.01 -15.09
CA PHE A 34 7.25 40.29 -15.82
C PHE A 34 5.85 40.92 -15.93
N PHE A 35 5.81 42.23 -15.66
CA PHE A 35 4.66 43.13 -15.63
C PHE A 35 3.98 43.33 -17.00
N VAL A 36 2.64 43.42 -17.01
CA VAL A 36 1.92 44.39 -17.86
C VAL A 36 0.64 44.85 -17.16
N ASN A 37 0.45 46.17 -17.16
CA ASN A 37 -0.60 46.92 -16.47
C ASN A 37 -1.98 46.72 -17.12
N GLY A 38 -3.01 46.66 -16.29
CA GLY A 38 -4.41 46.78 -16.68
C GLY A 38 -5.26 47.04 -15.44
N GLY A 39 -5.57 48.31 -15.18
CA GLY A 39 -6.32 48.76 -14.01
C GLY A 39 -7.79 48.31 -14.04
N LEU A 40 -8.28 47.94 -12.86
CA LEU A 40 -9.70 47.82 -12.53
C LEU A 40 -9.83 48.12 -11.04
N ASP A 41 -10.33 49.32 -10.74
CA ASP A 41 -10.65 49.77 -9.39
C ASP A 41 -11.84 48.96 -8.85
N ILE A 42 -11.58 48.06 -7.91
CA ILE A 42 -12.60 47.52 -7.00
C ILE A 42 -12.40 48.17 -5.64
N SER A 43 -13.28 49.10 -5.33
CA SER A 43 -13.48 49.63 -3.98
C SER A 43 -13.98 48.50 -3.07
N ALA A 44 -13.09 47.93 -2.27
CA ALA A 44 -13.46 47.03 -1.17
C ALA A 44 -13.17 47.71 0.17
N GLN A 45 -14.21 47.86 0.98
CA GLN A 45 -14.19 48.49 2.30
C GLN A 45 -13.07 47.94 3.19
N LYS A 46 -12.13 48.82 3.50
CA LYS A 46 -11.17 48.65 4.59
C LYS A 46 -11.88 48.82 5.93
N SER A 47 -12.14 47.71 6.64
CA SER A 47 -12.45 47.73 8.07
C SER A 47 -11.21 47.33 8.86
N ASP A 48 -10.38 48.31 9.22
CA ASP A 48 -9.31 48.13 10.20
C ASP A 48 -9.95 47.99 11.59
N LYS A 49 -10.32 46.76 11.97
CA LYS A 49 -10.38 46.37 13.38
C LYS A 49 -9.22 45.41 13.61
N PRO A 50 -8.26 45.69 14.50
CA PRO A 50 -7.27 44.68 14.85
C PRO A 50 -8.04 43.52 15.48
N ALA A 51 -8.04 42.37 14.81
CA ALA A 51 -8.49 41.13 15.43
C ALA A 51 -7.74 41.01 16.77
N SER A 52 -8.47 40.88 17.87
CA SER A 52 -7.83 40.79 19.18
C SER A 52 -6.92 39.56 19.17
N VAL A 53 -5.67 39.75 19.57
CA VAL A 53 -4.65 38.69 19.62
C VAL A 53 -5.18 37.46 20.40
N ALA A 54 -6.04 37.69 21.40
CA ALA A 54 -6.73 36.64 22.15
C ALA A 54 -7.70 35.79 21.30
N GLY A 55 -8.49 36.41 20.40
CA GLY A 55 -9.38 35.67 19.49
C GLY A 55 -8.62 34.88 18.42
N THR A 56 -7.42 35.34 18.03
CA THR A 56 -6.54 34.63 17.11
C THR A 56 -5.88 33.40 17.75
N VAL A 57 -5.51 33.49 19.03
CA VAL A 57 -4.89 32.37 19.77
C VAL A 57 -5.90 31.25 20.03
N GLU A 58 -7.11 31.58 20.49
CA GLU A 58 -8.15 30.57 20.77
C GLU A 58 -8.57 29.81 19.50
N GLY A 59 -8.71 30.53 18.37
CA GLY A 59 -9.00 29.92 17.08
C GLY A 59 -7.90 28.99 16.58
N GLU A 60 -6.64 29.34 16.80
CA GLU A 60 -5.49 28.50 16.43
C GLU A 60 -5.42 27.23 17.27
N ILE A 61 -5.67 27.32 18.58
CA ILE A 61 -5.72 26.16 19.48
C ILE A 61 -6.82 25.19 19.03
N SER A 62 -8.03 25.69 18.77
CA SER A 62 -9.15 24.87 18.31
C SER A 62 -8.87 24.15 16.99
N ARG A 63 -8.23 24.85 16.03
CA ARG A 63 -7.80 24.25 14.76
C ARG A 63 -6.82 23.10 14.97
N ARG A 64 -5.81 23.29 15.82
CA ARG A 64 -4.81 22.25 16.12
C ARG A 64 -5.44 21.05 16.82
N GLN A 65 -6.36 21.28 17.75
CA GLN A 65 -7.08 20.20 18.41
C GLN A 65 -7.90 19.38 17.39
N THR A 66 -8.53 20.06 16.43
CA THR A 66 -9.29 19.39 15.36
C THR A 66 -8.37 18.55 14.47
N GLN A 67 -7.19 19.06 14.09
CA GLN A 67 -6.20 18.29 13.32
C GLN A 67 -5.74 17.03 14.05
N ILE A 68 -5.51 17.11 15.37
CA ILE A 68 -5.12 15.96 16.18
C ILE A 68 -6.24 14.92 16.22
N LEU A 69 -7.48 15.34 16.50
CA LEU A 69 -8.63 14.44 16.56
C LEU A 69 -8.89 13.73 15.21
N GLU A 70 -8.75 14.46 14.10
CA GLU A 70 -8.90 13.89 12.77
C GLU A 70 -7.79 12.87 12.46
N ALA A 71 -6.55 13.17 12.85
CA ALA A 71 -5.45 12.24 12.68
C ALA A 71 -5.57 11.00 13.57
N GLU A 72 -6.03 11.13 14.81
CA GLU A 72 -6.32 9.99 15.70
C GLU A 72 -7.38 9.07 15.09
N LYS A 73 -8.44 9.65 14.50
CA LYS A 73 -9.44 8.90 13.77
C LYS A 73 -8.82 8.16 12.57
N LEU A 74 -8.01 8.84 11.76
CA LEU A 74 -7.33 8.22 10.63
C LEU A 74 -6.37 7.10 11.07
N ILE A 75 -5.67 7.28 12.20
CA ILE A 75 -4.83 6.23 12.79
C ILE A 75 -5.69 5.03 13.20
N SER A 76 -6.82 5.26 13.88
CA SER A 76 -7.74 4.20 14.27
C SER A 76 -8.30 3.45 13.05
N ASP A 77 -8.73 4.17 12.02
CA ASP A 77 -9.20 3.57 10.77
C ASP A 77 -8.08 2.74 10.10
N GLY A 78 -6.86 3.27 10.06
CA GLY A 78 -5.68 2.57 9.54
C GLY A 78 -5.36 1.31 10.33
N ASP A 79 -5.52 1.32 11.65
CA ASP A 79 -5.32 0.15 12.50
C ASP A 79 -6.35 -0.94 12.19
N THR A 80 -7.64 -0.59 12.05
CA THR A 80 -8.66 -1.58 11.66
C THR A 80 -8.36 -2.21 10.30
N LEU A 81 -7.86 -1.43 9.34
CA LEU A 81 -7.47 -1.93 8.03
C LEU A 81 -6.26 -2.86 8.13
N ALA A 82 -5.24 -2.47 8.92
CA ALA A 82 -4.04 -3.28 9.14
C ALA A 82 -4.34 -4.60 9.85
N GLU A 83 -5.27 -4.61 10.81
CA GLU A 83 -5.75 -5.84 11.48
C GLU A 83 -6.40 -6.82 10.51
N THR A 84 -7.07 -6.31 9.46
CA THR A 84 -7.63 -7.15 8.39
C THR A 84 -6.61 -7.57 7.32
N GLY A 85 -5.35 -7.17 7.46
CA GLY A 85 -4.30 -7.40 6.46
C GLY A 85 -4.34 -6.45 5.26
N ASN A 86 -5.21 -5.44 5.26
CA ASN A 86 -5.27 -4.45 4.19
C ASN A 86 -4.25 -3.32 4.43
N PHE A 87 -2.98 -3.66 4.29
CA PHE A 87 -1.89 -2.69 4.53
C PHE A 87 -1.87 -1.56 3.51
N GLN A 88 -2.32 -1.78 2.27
CA GLN A 88 -2.36 -0.74 1.24
C GLN A 88 -3.26 0.44 1.67
N ASP A 89 -4.47 0.15 2.12
CA ASP A 89 -5.38 1.20 2.57
C ASP A 89 -4.95 1.77 3.93
N ALA A 90 -4.41 0.93 4.82
CA ALA A 90 -3.86 1.38 6.10
C ALA A 90 -2.74 2.41 5.94
N ILE A 91 -1.80 2.16 5.01
CA ILE A 91 -0.71 3.08 4.66
C ILE A 91 -1.27 4.44 4.25
N SER A 92 -2.32 4.45 3.41
CA SER A 92 -2.99 5.68 2.97
C SER A 92 -3.58 6.46 4.16
N LYS A 93 -4.19 5.78 5.13
CA LYS A 93 -4.70 6.44 6.34
C LYS A 93 -3.60 7.00 7.23
N PHE A 94 -2.52 6.24 7.46
CA PHE A 94 -1.42 6.70 8.28
C PHE A 94 -0.66 7.88 7.67
N ILE A 95 -0.44 7.89 6.35
CA ILE A 95 0.24 9.00 5.69
C ILE A 95 -0.65 10.25 5.64
N GLN A 96 -1.97 10.10 5.50
CA GLN A 96 -2.94 11.19 5.63
C GLN A 96 -2.89 11.79 7.05
N ALA A 97 -2.89 10.95 8.09
CA ALA A 97 -2.75 11.40 9.47
C ALA A 97 -1.43 12.17 9.70
N TYR A 98 -0.31 11.61 9.21
CA TYR A 98 1.02 12.22 9.35
C TYR A 98 1.13 13.59 8.67
N ASN A 99 0.58 13.73 7.47
CA ASN A 99 0.66 14.96 6.69
C ASN A 99 -0.42 15.99 7.08
N GLY A 100 -1.54 15.55 7.68
CA GLY A 100 -2.63 16.42 8.13
C GLY A 100 -2.31 17.18 9.42
N ILE A 101 -1.30 16.74 10.19
CA ILE A 101 -0.86 17.37 11.43
C ILE A 101 0.34 18.28 11.17
N ASN A 102 0.22 19.54 11.58
CA ASN A 102 1.36 20.45 11.68
C ASN A 102 2.27 20.07 12.87
N PRO A 103 3.61 20.04 12.72
CA PRO A 103 4.53 19.80 13.83
C PRO A 103 4.37 20.82 14.94
N SER A 104 4.23 20.37 16.18
CA SER A 104 4.14 21.22 17.37
C SER A 104 4.26 20.38 18.65
N PRO A 105 4.70 20.96 19.79
CA PRO A 105 4.87 20.19 21.03
C PRO A 105 3.65 19.40 21.49
N ILE A 106 2.43 19.81 21.14
CA ILE A 106 1.18 19.14 21.52
C ILE A 106 0.83 18.00 20.53
N SER A 107 1.23 18.15 19.27
CA SER A 107 0.87 17.24 18.19
C SER A 107 1.98 16.26 17.80
N ASP A 108 3.19 16.46 18.31
CA ASP A 108 4.38 15.67 17.98
C ASP A 108 4.18 14.19 18.29
N ASP A 109 3.56 13.84 19.41
CA ASP A 109 3.30 12.43 19.79
C ASP A 109 2.36 11.73 18.79
N THR A 110 1.25 12.36 18.43
CA THR A 110 0.27 11.81 17.47
C THR A 110 0.89 11.72 16.08
N ARG A 111 1.64 12.75 15.67
CA ARG A 111 2.34 12.77 14.39
C ARG A 111 3.41 11.67 14.32
N ASP A 112 4.16 11.47 15.39
CA ASP A 112 5.15 10.40 15.49
C ASP A 112 4.51 9.01 15.53
N LEU A 113 3.35 8.87 16.16
CA LEU A 113 2.58 7.63 16.12
C LEU A 113 2.16 7.29 14.69
N ALA A 114 1.58 8.24 13.95
CA ALA A 114 1.21 8.06 12.55
C ALA A 114 2.42 7.67 11.69
N ARG A 115 3.55 8.36 11.87
CA ARG A 115 4.82 8.07 11.19
C ARG A 115 5.30 6.64 11.42
N ARG A 116 5.33 6.19 12.68
CA ARG A 116 5.75 4.83 13.03
C ARG A 116 4.79 3.78 12.47
N LYS A 117 3.48 4.02 12.53
CA LYS A 117 2.48 3.10 11.97
C LYS A 117 2.58 3.00 10.45
N PHE A 118 2.78 4.12 9.76
CA PHE A 118 3.10 4.15 8.33
C PHE A 118 4.33 3.29 8.02
N ALA A 119 5.46 3.53 8.71
CA ALA A 119 6.70 2.79 8.47
C ALA A 119 6.53 1.28 8.66
N ASN A 120 5.84 0.87 9.72
CA ASN A 120 5.57 -0.54 10.00
C ASN A 120 4.65 -1.18 8.94
N ALA A 121 3.54 -0.53 8.60
CA ALA A 121 2.60 -1.04 7.60
C ALA A 121 3.23 -1.11 6.20
N ALA A 122 4.04 -0.11 5.83
CA ALA A 122 4.78 -0.08 4.57
C ALA A 122 5.79 -1.22 4.47
N VAL A 123 6.54 -1.52 5.55
CA VAL A 123 7.45 -2.68 5.57
C VAL A 123 6.69 -4.00 5.45
N LEU A 124 5.54 -4.14 6.12
CA LEU A 124 4.71 -5.35 6.00
C LEU A 124 4.17 -5.53 4.58
N ARG A 125 3.62 -4.46 3.99
CA ARG A 125 3.16 -4.46 2.60
C ARG A 125 4.28 -4.77 1.61
N SER A 126 5.49 -4.26 1.86
CA SER A 126 6.65 -4.55 1.02
C SER A 126 6.97 -6.04 1.00
N LYS A 127 6.83 -6.74 2.14
CA LYS A 127 6.97 -8.20 2.20
C LYS A 127 5.90 -8.92 1.37
N GLU A 128 4.65 -8.48 1.42
CA GLU A 128 3.59 -9.05 0.59
C GLU A 128 3.88 -8.86 -0.91
N LEU A 129 4.36 -7.68 -1.30
CA LEU A 129 4.75 -7.39 -2.68
C LEU A 129 5.91 -8.30 -3.12
N ILE A 130 6.90 -8.52 -2.26
CA ILE A 130 8.00 -9.46 -2.50
C ILE A 130 7.46 -10.89 -2.70
N ASP A 131 6.49 -11.33 -1.90
CA ASP A 131 5.87 -12.65 -2.05
C ASP A 131 5.12 -12.79 -3.38
N LEU A 132 4.50 -11.68 -3.84
CA LEU A 132 3.85 -11.57 -5.15
C LEU A 132 4.83 -11.38 -6.33
N ALA A 133 6.14 -11.31 -6.06
CA ALA A 133 7.17 -10.98 -7.04
C ALA A 133 7.04 -9.58 -7.68
N GLU A 134 6.37 -8.66 -6.98
CA GLU A 134 6.26 -7.25 -7.31
C GLU A 134 7.46 -6.47 -6.71
N PHE A 135 8.68 -6.84 -7.14
CA PHE A 135 9.92 -6.36 -6.51
C PHE A 135 10.11 -4.84 -6.63
N VAL A 136 9.75 -4.25 -7.77
CA VAL A 136 9.85 -2.80 -8.00
C VAL A 136 8.95 -2.04 -7.03
N SER A 137 7.69 -2.42 -6.96
CA SER A 137 6.71 -1.82 -6.04
C SER A 137 7.14 -1.98 -4.57
N ALA A 138 7.74 -3.12 -4.21
CA ALA A 138 8.29 -3.33 -2.87
C ALA A 138 9.46 -2.37 -2.58
N GLU A 139 10.40 -2.23 -3.52
CA GLU A 139 11.55 -1.33 -3.36
C GLU A 139 11.12 0.13 -3.22
N GLU A 140 10.20 0.60 -4.08
CA GLU A 140 9.66 1.97 -4.00
C GLU A 140 9.00 2.25 -2.65
N LEU A 141 8.28 1.28 -2.08
CA LEU A 141 7.66 1.44 -0.78
C LEU A 141 8.68 1.44 0.36
N LEU A 142 9.74 0.64 0.28
CA LEU A 142 10.85 0.67 1.22
C LEU A 142 11.61 2.00 1.15
N ASP A 143 11.77 2.58 -0.04
CA ASP A 143 12.38 3.90 -0.23
C ASP A 143 11.57 5.05 0.39
N GLN A 144 10.25 4.91 0.44
CA GLN A 144 9.39 5.85 1.18
C GLN A 144 9.61 5.74 2.69
N VAL A 145 9.79 4.52 3.23
CA VAL A 145 10.09 4.32 4.66
C VAL A 145 11.45 4.93 5.03
N LEU A 146 12.44 4.77 4.16
CA LEU A 146 13.81 5.23 4.38
C LEU A 146 14.03 6.73 4.12
N GLN A 147 12.97 7.47 3.78
CA GLN A 147 13.05 8.92 3.66
C GLN A 147 13.52 9.56 4.97
N PRO A 148 14.31 10.66 4.93
CA PRO A 148 14.81 11.33 6.13
C PRO A 148 13.72 11.76 7.12
N SER A 149 12.52 12.06 6.63
CA SER A 149 11.38 12.50 7.41
C SER A 149 10.55 11.36 8.02
N ILE A 150 10.82 10.10 7.68
CA ILE A 150 10.06 8.93 8.14
C ILE A 150 10.92 8.10 9.10
N ASP A 151 11.77 7.22 8.58
CA ASP A 151 12.66 6.37 9.38
C ASP A 151 13.89 5.91 8.55
N PRO A 152 14.88 6.81 8.36
CA PRO A 152 16.07 6.50 7.53
C PRO A 152 16.98 5.41 8.12
N LYS A 153 16.77 5.03 9.38
CA LYS A 153 17.56 3.98 10.06
C LYS A 153 16.72 2.73 10.33
N ASN A 154 15.60 2.57 9.65
CA ASN A 154 14.76 1.39 9.78
C ASN A 154 15.54 0.12 9.37
N LYS A 155 15.98 -0.65 10.36
CA LYS A 155 16.82 -1.83 10.14
C LYS A 155 16.15 -2.85 9.23
N THR A 156 14.84 -3.04 9.37
CA THR A 156 14.08 -4.01 8.59
C THR A 156 13.99 -3.59 7.13
N ALA A 157 13.72 -2.31 6.86
CA ALA A 157 13.64 -1.79 5.50
C ALA A 157 14.99 -1.84 4.80
N LEU A 158 16.08 -1.44 5.48
CA LEU A 158 17.44 -1.54 4.95
C LEU A 158 17.81 -3.00 4.59
N LEU A 159 17.53 -3.94 5.50
CA LEU A 159 17.79 -5.36 5.27
C LEU A 159 16.97 -5.92 4.10
N LEU A 160 15.70 -5.53 3.97
CA LEU A 160 14.87 -5.97 2.85
C LEU A 160 15.38 -5.41 1.52
N LYS A 161 15.81 -4.15 1.48
CA LYS A 161 16.44 -3.56 0.29
C LYS A 161 17.70 -4.29 -0.11
N GLU A 162 18.58 -4.61 0.84
CA GLU A 162 19.80 -5.38 0.57
C GLU A 162 19.46 -6.75 -0.04
N ARG A 163 18.51 -7.48 0.56
CA ARG A 163 18.08 -8.79 0.07
C ARG A 163 17.42 -8.73 -1.31
N LEU A 164 16.68 -7.67 -1.62
CA LEU A 164 16.09 -7.45 -2.93
C LEU A 164 17.14 -7.33 -4.04
N GLN A 165 18.35 -6.89 -3.70
CA GLN A 165 19.45 -6.77 -4.66
C GLN A 165 20.31 -8.05 -4.74
N ASP A 166 20.06 -9.04 -3.87
CA ASP A 166 20.79 -10.30 -3.82
C ASP A 166 19.96 -11.44 -4.48
N PRO A 167 20.40 -11.96 -5.64
CA PRO A 167 19.73 -13.05 -6.33
C PRO A 167 19.59 -14.34 -5.52
N GLU A 168 20.45 -14.57 -4.52
CA GLU A 168 20.37 -15.74 -3.65
C GLU A 168 19.21 -15.67 -2.67
N TRP A 169 18.75 -14.46 -2.33
CA TRP A 169 17.53 -14.27 -1.55
C TRP A 169 16.29 -14.23 -2.43
N TYR A 170 16.31 -13.43 -3.49
CA TYR A 170 15.17 -13.24 -4.38
C TYR A 170 15.61 -13.32 -5.84
N ASN A 171 15.18 -14.40 -6.50
CA ASN A 171 15.38 -14.55 -7.93
C ASN A 171 14.55 -13.51 -8.71
N GLN A 172 15.25 -12.54 -9.31
CA GLN A 172 14.67 -11.44 -10.08
C GLN A 172 13.93 -11.88 -11.34
N ALA A 173 14.15 -13.11 -11.82
CA ALA A 173 13.38 -13.69 -12.93
C ALA A 173 11.98 -14.13 -12.50
N ARG A 174 11.68 -14.19 -11.19
CA ARG A 174 10.34 -14.48 -10.68
C ARG A 174 9.43 -13.29 -10.95
N THR A 175 8.29 -13.53 -11.58
CA THR A 175 7.29 -12.49 -11.88
C THR A 175 5.91 -12.89 -11.34
N PRO A 176 4.99 -11.93 -11.17
CA PRO A 176 3.60 -12.22 -10.79
C PRO A 176 2.94 -13.19 -11.76
N GLU A 177 3.17 -13.00 -13.07
CA GLU A 177 2.67 -13.90 -14.12
C GLU A 177 3.23 -15.31 -13.97
N HIS A 178 4.54 -15.46 -13.70
CA HIS A 178 5.15 -16.76 -13.46
C HIS A 178 4.49 -17.47 -12.27
N LEU A 179 4.25 -16.76 -11.16
CA LEU A 179 3.56 -17.33 -10.00
C LEU A 179 2.13 -17.77 -10.33
N GLU A 180 1.41 -16.98 -11.12
CA GLU A 180 0.06 -17.33 -11.57
C GLU A 180 0.06 -18.57 -12.48
N ASN A 181 1.01 -18.64 -13.42
CA ASN A 181 1.16 -19.78 -14.32
C ASN A 181 1.52 -21.05 -13.55
N VAL A 182 2.41 -20.99 -12.55
CA VAL A 182 2.72 -22.11 -11.65
C VAL A 182 1.47 -22.58 -10.88
N LYS A 183 0.65 -21.65 -10.36
CA LYS A 183 -0.62 -21.98 -9.69
C LYS A 183 -1.59 -22.67 -10.66
N LYS A 184 -1.75 -22.14 -11.88
CA LYS A 184 -2.62 -22.70 -12.92
C LYS A 184 -2.20 -24.11 -13.32
N VAL A 185 -0.91 -24.31 -13.63
CA VAL A 185 -0.36 -25.62 -13.99
C VAL A 185 -0.59 -26.64 -12.89
N ARG A 186 -0.28 -26.32 -11.62
CA ARG A 186 -0.53 -27.23 -10.49
C ARG A 186 -2.00 -27.63 -10.36
N ARG A 187 -2.91 -26.67 -10.54
CA ARG A 187 -4.36 -26.94 -10.52
C ARG A 187 -4.76 -27.86 -11.66
N LEU A 188 -4.31 -27.58 -12.88
CA LEU A 188 -4.64 -28.38 -14.07
C LEU A 188 -4.12 -29.81 -13.95
N LEU A 189 -2.86 -30.00 -13.51
CA LEU A 189 -2.29 -31.34 -13.27
C LEU A 189 -3.11 -32.13 -12.24
N LYS A 190 -3.57 -31.48 -11.16
CA LYS A 190 -4.43 -32.13 -10.16
C LYS A 190 -5.78 -32.54 -10.74
N LEU A 191 -6.38 -31.69 -11.58
CA LEU A 191 -7.64 -31.99 -12.27
C LEU A 191 -7.47 -33.10 -13.32
N ALA A 192 -6.37 -33.09 -14.07
CA ALA A 192 -6.03 -34.11 -15.06
C ALA A 192 -5.89 -35.48 -14.38
N SER A 193 -5.06 -35.56 -13.33
CA SER A 193 -4.89 -36.78 -12.54
C SER A 193 -6.19 -37.28 -11.92
N GLY A 194 -7.03 -36.38 -11.40
CA GLY A 194 -8.35 -36.76 -10.86
C GLY A 194 -9.31 -37.28 -11.94
N ALA A 195 -9.34 -36.67 -13.13
CA ALA A 195 -10.15 -37.15 -14.24
C ALA A 195 -9.68 -38.52 -14.74
N ASP A 196 -8.37 -38.72 -14.81
CA ASP A 196 -7.74 -40.00 -15.17
C ASP A 196 -8.14 -41.13 -14.21
N GLN A 197 -8.09 -40.87 -12.90
CA GLN A 197 -8.52 -41.81 -11.86
C GLN A 197 -10.01 -42.15 -11.91
N LEU A 198 -10.85 -41.26 -12.45
CA LEU A 198 -12.27 -41.48 -12.65
C LEU A 198 -12.58 -42.19 -13.98
N GLY A 199 -11.57 -42.42 -14.84
CA GLY A 199 -11.73 -42.98 -16.18
C GLY A 199 -12.23 -41.98 -17.23
N ASP A 200 -12.28 -40.68 -16.92
CA ASP A 200 -12.67 -39.62 -17.86
C ASP A 200 -11.44 -39.12 -18.64
N PHE A 201 -10.96 -39.97 -19.56
CA PHE A 201 -9.72 -39.74 -20.29
C PHE A 201 -9.77 -38.54 -21.25
N ASP A 202 -10.92 -38.27 -21.86
CA ASP A 202 -11.08 -37.10 -22.74
C ASP A 202 -10.89 -35.79 -21.97
N LYS A 203 -11.41 -35.72 -20.75
CA LYS A 203 -11.25 -34.56 -19.88
C LYS A 203 -9.83 -34.47 -19.32
N SER A 204 -9.24 -35.60 -18.94
CA SER A 204 -7.84 -35.70 -18.53
C SER A 204 -6.90 -35.13 -19.61
N MET A 205 -7.04 -35.61 -20.85
CA MET A 205 -6.24 -35.18 -22.00
C MET A 205 -6.36 -33.67 -22.27
N LYS A 206 -7.56 -33.10 -22.12
CA LYS A 206 -7.76 -31.65 -22.25
C LYS A 206 -6.98 -30.87 -21.22
N TYR A 207 -7.03 -31.28 -19.94
CA TYR A 207 -6.29 -30.61 -18.88
C TYR A 207 -4.77 -30.71 -19.05
N TYR A 208 -4.24 -31.87 -19.46
CA TYR A 208 -2.82 -31.99 -19.78
C TYR A 208 -2.42 -31.13 -20.98
N THR A 209 -3.26 -31.06 -22.02
CA THR A 209 -3.04 -30.15 -23.16
C THR A 209 -3.01 -28.69 -22.71
N ASP A 210 -3.89 -28.29 -21.79
CA ASP A 210 -3.89 -26.94 -21.22
C ASP A 210 -2.62 -26.65 -20.40
N VAL A 211 -2.05 -27.64 -19.71
CA VAL A 211 -0.74 -27.51 -19.06
C VAL A 211 0.33 -27.22 -20.11
N LEU A 212 0.40 -28.01 -21.19
CA LEU A 212 1.40 -27.82 -22.26
C LEU A 212 1.25 -26.50 -23.03
N ARG A 213 0.06 -25.88 -23.00
CA ARG A 213 -0.14 -24.52 -23.53
C ARG A 213 0.53 -23.46 -22.65
N ILE A 214 0.57 -23.66 -21.34
CA ILE A 214 1.18 -22.72 -20.38
C ILE A 214 2.69 -23.01 -20.24
N ASP A 215 3.05 -24.29 -20.11
CA ASP A 215 4.43 -24.77 -19.97
C ASP A 215 4.65 -25.94 -20.93
N LYS A 216 5.15 -25.60 -22.12
CA LYS A 216 5.33 -26.54 -23.25
C LYS A 216 6.27 -27.71 -22.95
N THR A 217 7.15 -27.56 -21.97
CA THR A 217 8.17 -28.55 -21.62
C THR A 217 7.84 -29.32 -20.35
N ASN A 218 6.62 -29.19 -19.82
CA ASN A 218 6.22 -29.84 -18.60
C ASN A 218 6.16 -31.35 -18.77
N THR A 219 7.03 -32.09 -18.07
CA THR A 219 7.11 -33.55 -18.19
C THR A 219 6.00 -34.29 -17.43
N ALA A 220 5.20 -33.60 -16.63
CA ALA A 220 4.09 -34.20 -15.89
C ALA A 220 2.77 -34.22 -16.69
N ALA A 221 2.73 -33.56 -17.85
CA ALA A 221 1.62 -33.53 -18.77
C ALA A 221 1.96 -34.28 -20.07
#